data_AF-A0A3N5MSB7-F1
#
_entry.id   AF-A0A3N5MSB7-F1
#
_cell.length_a   1.000
_cell.length_b   1.000
_cell.length_c   1.000
_cell.angle_alpha   90.00
_cell.angle_beta   90.00
_cell.angle_gamma   90.00
#
_symmetry.space_group_name_H-M   'P 1'
#
loop_
_entity.id
_entity.type
_entity.pdbx_description
1 polymer ?
#
loop_
_entity_poly.entity_id
_entity_poly.type
_entity_poly.pdbx_seq_one_letter_code
_entity_poly.pdbx_strand_id
1 'polypeptide(L)'
;MKPEDDPWLRNSQTNAEHLYREIRSLVSLTSPIRENRPIITKYQDFWNKAKHITALFKELKPLAKSDRDLLWNKFNALCLDVKEKQKAEYGILESLSQQHLGEIMKLANLAQLPRGTPAPEIHELRERGQTLKNAGDMLGRFKHAMIAKHKKACFDKIQEIRKTHNAAWDSINAVKPMQQTGTKFRAKKNLEANYERYKKAASALENFKIGRDHLRNFLISCNDPEKTAKAKIQLAETEARIKDIEEGIRKLGKWIADDEQNLKEQ
;
A
#
# COMPACT_ATOMS: atom_id res chain seq x y z
N MET A 1 13.76 -59.89 -21.00
CA MET A 1 12.95 -58.77 -20.49
C MET A 1 12.85 -57.75 -21.59
N LYS A 2 11.64 -57.29 -21.94
CA LYS A 2 11.53 -56.15 -22.83
C LYS A 2 12.06 -54.91 -22.08
N PRO A 3 12.66 -53.92 -22.76
CA PRO A 3 13.05 -52.65 -22.12
C PRO A 3 11.89 -51.99 -21.34
N GLU A 4 10.65 -52.30 -21.74
CA GLU A 4 9.39 -51.84 -21.14
C GLU A 4 9.11 -52.41 -19.73
N ASP A 5 9.79 -53.50 -19.34
CA ASP A 5 9.60 -54.18 -18.06
C ASP A 5 10.57 -53.69 -16.95
N ASP A 6 11.48 -52.75 -17.27
CA ASP A 6 12.42 -52.20 -16.28
C ASP A 6 11.73 -51.13 -15.41
N PRO A 7 11.51 -51.38 -14.10
CA PRO A 7 10.88 -50.43 -13.20
C PRO A 7 11.65 -49.11 -13.08
N TRP A 8 12.98 -49.15 -13.25
CA TRP A 8 13.81 -47.95 -13.18
C TRP A 8 13.52 -47.02 -14.36
N LEU A 9 13.47 -47.58 -15.58
CA LEU A 9 13.23 -46.80 -16.80
C LEU A 9 11.84 -46.16 -16.78
N ARG A 10 10.82 -46.93 -16.37
CA ARG A 10 9.44 -46.44 -16.23
C ARG A 10 9.33 -45.33 -15.19
N ASN A 11 9.97 -45.47 -14.03
CA ASN A 11 9.96 -44.46 -12.99
C ASN A 11 10.73 -43.20 -13.41
N SER A 12 11.88 -43.38 -14.08
CA SER A 12 12.67 -42.28 -14.63
C SER A 12 11.87 -41.44 -15.63
N GLN A 13 11.19 -42.10 -16.57
CA GLN A 13 10.34 -41.42 -17.55
C GLN A 13 9.18 -40.69 -16.88
N THR A 14 8.49 -41.34 -15.94
CA THR A 14 7.37 -40.73 -15.18
C THR A 14 7.83 -39.47 -14.44
N ASN A 15 8.99 -39.52 -13.79
CA ASN A 15 9.57 -38.38 -13.09
C ASN A 15 9.97 -37.25 -14.05
N ALA A 16 10.54 -37.58 -15.22
CA ALA A 16 10.89 -36.61 -16.25
C ALA A 16 9.63 -35.92 -16.82
N GLU A 17 8.55 -36.66 -17.07
CA GLU A 17 7.26 -36.12 -17.50
C GLU A 17 6.66 -35.17 -16.45
N HIS A 18 6.77 -35.52 -15.17
CA HIS A 18 6.33 -34.65 -14.08
C HIS A 18 7.10 -33.31 -14.09
N LEU A 19 8.44 -33.34 -14.11
CA LEU A 19 9.26 -32.13 -14.21
C LEU A 19 8.93 -31.31 -15.46
N TYR A 20 8.71 -31.98 -16.59
CA TYR A 20 8.35 -31.31 -17.84
C TYR A 20 7.03 -30.56 -17.72
N ARG A 21 5.99 -31.15 -17.11
CA ARG A 21 4.70 -30.48 -16.85
C ARG A 21 4.87 -29.26 -15.97
N GLU A 22 5.69 -29.37 -14.93
CA GLU A 22 5.97 -28.28 -14.00
C GLU A 22 6.73 -27.13 -14.66
N ILE A 23 7.75 -27.44 -15.48
CA ILE A 23 8.47 -26.44 -16.29
C ILE A 23 7.53 -25.79 -17.31
N ARG A 24 6.64 -26.56 -17.95
CA ARG A 24 5.63 -26.01 -18.87
C ARG A 24 4.65 -25.08 -18.15
N SER A 25 4.25 -25.41 -16.92
CA SER A 25 3.47 -24.51 -16.08
C SER A 25 4.23 -23.22 -15.80
N LEU A 26 5.53 -23.29 -15.48
CA LEU A 26 6.37 -22.09 -15.30
C LEU A 26 6.40 -21.19 -16.55
N VAL A 27 6.39 -21.75 -17.77
CA VAL A 27 6.30 -20.98 -19.02
C VAL A 27 5.04 -20.12 -19.06
N SER A 28 3.89 -20.61 -18.62
CA SER A 28 2.66 -19.81 -18.57
C SER A 28 2.77 -18.57 -17.66
N LEU A 29 3.63 -18.61 -16.65
CA LEU A 29 3.92 -17.46 -15.78
C LEU A 29 4.89 -16.44 -16.43
N THR A 30 5.60 -16.83 -17.50
CA THR A 30 6.48 -15.92 -18.25
C THR A 30 5.71 -15.01 -19.20
N SER A 31 4.58 -15.46 -19.77
CA SER A 31 3.80 -14.64 -20.73
C SER A 31 3.30 -13.33 -20.12
N PRO A 32 2.71 -13.31 -18.91
CA PRO A 32 2.32 -12.06 -18.27
C PRO A 32 3.50 -11.12 -18.01
N ILE A 33 4.69 -11.65 -17.71
CA ILE A 33 5.91 -10.86 -17.51
C ILE A 33 6.33 -10.22 -18.84
N ARG A 34 6.23 -10.97 -19.96
CA ARG A 34 6.51 -10.46 -21.30
C ARG A 34 5.54 -9.34 -21.72
N GLU A 35 4.28 -9.40 -21.30
CA GLU A 35 3.21 -8.46 -21.64
C GLU A 35 3.11 -7.18 -20.76
N ASN A 36 4.09 -6.86 -19.90
CA ASN A 36 4.17 -5.58 -19.15
C ASN A 36 2.94 -5.20 -18.26
N ARG A 37 2.07 -6.14 -17.88
CA ARG A 37 0.98 -5.89 -16.87
C ARG A 37 1.56 -5.64 -15.43
N PRO A 38 0.78 -5.25 -14.39
CA PRO A 38 1.31 -4.80 -13.08
C PRO A 38 2.37 -5.71 -12.43
N ILE A 39 3.42 -5.09 -11.87
CA ILE A 39 4.79 -5.63 -11.72
C ILE A 39 5.00 -6.59 -10.52
N ILE A 40 4.36 -6.36 -9.37
CA ILE A 40 4.89 -6.92 -8.11
C ILE A 40 4.51 -8.38 -7.85
N THR A 41 3.26 -8.77 -8.13
CA THR A 41 2.78 -10.14 -7.82
C THR A 41 3.34 -11.18 -8.79
N LYS A 42 3.63 -10.80 -10.04
CA LYS A 42 4.06 -11.73 -11.10
C LYS A 42 5.42 -12.37 -10.85
N TYR A 43 6.42 -11.57 -10.49
CA TYR A 43 7.76 -12.08 -10.26
C TYR A 43 7.79 -12.98 -9.03
N GLN A 44 7.00 -12.66 -7.99
CA GLN A 44 6.89 -13.48 -6.80
C GLN A 44 6.32 -14.87 -7.13
N ASP A 45 5.22 -14.93 -7.88
CA ASP A 45 4.62 -16.21 -8.29
C ASP A 45 5.58 -17.04 -9.16
N PHE A 46 6.27 -16.41 -10.10
CA PHE A 46 7.29 -17.05 -10.92
C PHE A 46 8.42 -17.64 -10.07
N TRP A 47 9.01 -16.85 -9.17
CA TRP A 47 10.13 -17.29 -8.34
C TRP A 47 9.73 -18.35 -7.30
N ASN A 48 8.50 -18.29 -6.79
CA ASN A 48 7.93 -19.35 -5.94
C ASN A 48 7.84 -20.68 -6.71
N LYS A 49 7.32 -20.66 -7.94
CA LYS A 49 7.25 -21.86 -8.80
C LYS A 49 8.65 -22.36 -9.20
N ALA A 50 9.58 -21.46 -9.50
CA ALA A 50 10.97 -21.81 -9.81
C ALA A 50 11.67 -22.50 -8.63
N LYS A 51 11.41 -22.02 -7.40
CA LYS A 51 11.90 -22.66 -6.17
C LYS A 51 11.33 -24.06 -5.99
N HIS A 52 10.04 -24.25 -6.27
CA HIS A 52 9.39 -25.57 -6.25
C HIS A 52 10.02 -26.53 -7.26
N ILE A 53 10.20 -26.11 -8.52
CA ILE A 53 10.86 -26.93 -9.55
C ILE A 53 12.29 -27.31 -9.15
N THR A 54 13.03 -26.38 -8.54
CA THR A 54 14.39 -26.65 -8.03
C THR A 54 14.38 -27.75 -6.95
N ALA A 55 13.34 -27.81 -6.11
CA ALA A 55 13.17 -28.89 -5.14
C ALA A 55 12.84 -30.22 -5.82
N LEU A 56 11.95 -30.22 -6.82
CA LEU A 56 11.61 -31.42 -7.60
C LEU A 56 12.83 -32.06 -8.29
N PHE A 57 13.77 -31.27 -8.82
CA PHE A 57 15.02 -31.79 -9.37
C PHE A 57 15.90 -32.54 -8.35
N LYS A 58 15.72 -32.31 -7.05
CA LYS A 58 16.44 -33.00 -5.96
C LYS A 58 15.68 -34.24 -5.48
N GLU A 59 14.36 -34.13 -5.39
CA GLU A 59 13.46 -35.13 -4.81
C GLU A 59 13.13 -36.27 -5.78
N LEU A 60 12.91 -35.94 -7.06
CA LEU A 60 12.50 -36.94 -8.06
C LEU A 60 13.70 -37.78 -8.51
N LYS A 61 13.77 -39.00 -7.98
CA LYS A 61 14.71 -40.04 -8.38
C LYS A 61 13.96 -41.36 -8.59
N PRO A 62 14.34 -42.18 -9.57
CA PRO A 62 15.43 -41.98 -10.54
C PRO A 62 15.09 -40.94 -11.62
N LEU A 63 16.12 -40.40 -12.27
CA LEU A 63 16.01 -39.55 -13.47
C LEU A 63 17.18 -39.86 -14.41
N ALA A 64 16.90 -40.10 -15.69
CA ALA A 64 17.93 -40.30 -16.70
C ALA A 64 18.76 -39.01 -16.85
N LYS A 65 20.08 -39.18 -17.01
CA LYS A 65 21.01 -38.05 -17.10
C LYS A 65 20.66 -37.12 -18.28
N SER A 66 20.36 -37.69 -19.44
CA SER A 66 19.97 -36.93 -20.64
C SER A 66 18.72 -36.07 -20.41
N ASP A 67 17.68 -36.63 -19.77
CA ASP A 67 16.45 -35.91 -19.46
C ASP A 67 16.69 -34.83 -18.42
N ARG A 68 17.50 -35.14 -17.40
CA ARG A 68 17.90 -34.16 -16.38
C ARG A 68 18.54 -32.95 -17.02
N ASP A 69 19.55 -33.17 -17.85
CA ASP A 69 20.32 -32.09 -18.47
C ASP A 69 19.44 -31.26 -19.41
N LEU A 70 18.61 -31.93 -20.22
CA LEU A 70 17.66 -31.26 -21.12
C LEU A 70 16.66 -30.37 -20.36
N LEU A 71 16.02 -30.91 -19.33
CA LEU A 71 15.02 -30.18 -18.54
C LEU A 71 15.65 -29.06 -17.71
N TRP A 72 16.84 -29.31 -17.14
CA TRP A 72 17.59 -28.32 -16.37
C TRP A 72 18.00 -27.14 -17.24
N ASN A 73 18.48 -27.39 -18.45
CA ASN A 73 18.83 -26.35 -19.41
C ASN A 73 17.61 -25.50 -19.80
N LYS A 74 16.47 -26.14 -20.09
CA LYS A 74 15.20 -25.42 -20.37
C LYS A 74 14.76 -24.56 -19.19
N PHE A 75 14.81 -25.10 -17.97
CA PHE A 75 14.45 -24.39 -16.74
C PHE A 75 15.36 -23.17 -16.50
N ASN A 76 16.68 -23.33 -16.63
CA ASN A 76 17.62 -22.23 -16.44
C ASN A 76 17.48 -21.14 -17.51
N ALA A 77 17.20 -21.50 -18.76
CA ALA A 77 16.95 -20.53 -19.81
C ALA A 77 15.75 -19.62 -19.48
N LEU A 78 14.67 -20.20 -18.94
CA LEU A 78 13.50 -19.42 -18.48
C LEU A 78 13.83 -18.52 -17.30
N CYS A 79 14.59 -19.03 -16.32
CA CYS A 79 15.00 -18.24 -15.17
C CYS A 79 15.90 -17.06 -15.57
N LEU A 80 16.80 -17.26 -16.53
CA LEU A 80 17.68 -16.22 -17.05
C LEU A 80 16.89 -15.12 -17.78
N ASP A 81 15.97 -15.51 -18.67
CA ASP A 81 15.10 -14.56 -19.40
C ASP A 81 14.31 -13.66 -18.43
N VAL A 82 13.65 -14.26 -17.44
CA VAL A 82 12.88 -13.51 -16.43
C VAL A 82 13.78 -12.64 -15.56
N LYS A 83 14.98 -13.13 -15.19
CA LYS A 83 15.93 -12.36 -14.39
C LYS A 83 16.44 -11.11 -15.11
N GLU A 84 16.80 -11.24 -16.40
CA GLU A 84 17.24 -10.09 -17.20
C GLU A 84 16.11 -9.08 -17.41
N LYS A 85 14.89 -9.56 -17.67
CA LYS A 85 13.72 -8.69 -17.78
C LYS A 85 13.40 -7.96 -16.46
N GLN A 86 13.43 -8.67 -15.34
CA GLN A 86 13.24 -8.09 -14.01
C GLN A 86 14.29 -7.01 -13.73
N LYS A 87 15.56 -7.28 -14.07
CA LYS A 87 16.66 -6.33 -13.90
C LYS A 87 16.48 -5.07 -14.75
N ALA A 88 16.07 -5.23 -16.01
CA ALA A 88 15.80 -4.10 -16.91
C ALA A 88 14.63 -3.24 -16.40
N GLU A 89 13.50 -3.86 -16.03
CA GLU A 89 12.33 -3.15 -15.50
C GLU A 89 12.65 -2.46 -14.17
N TYR A 90 13.40 -3.12 -13.29
CA TYR A 90 13.85 -2.51 -12.04
C TYR A 90 14.75 -1.31 -12.29
N GLY A 91 15.68 -1.37 -13.26
CA GLY A 91 16.55 -0.24 -13.63
C GLY A 91 15.76 0.96 -14.17
N ILE A 92 14.73 0.72 -14.98
CA ILE A 92 13.81 1.77 -15.46
C ILE A 92 13.07 2.40 -14.28
N LEU A 93 12.49 1.57 -13.40
CA LEU A 93 11.78 2.02 -12.22
C LEU A 93 12.68 2.79 -11.25
N GLU A 94 13.92 2.34 -11.07
CA GLU A 94 14.92 3.00 -10.22
C GLU A 94 15.27 4.39 -10.77
N SER A 95 15.50 4.50 -12.08
CA SER A 95 15.80 5.77 -12.75
C SER A 95 14.64 6.76 -12.61
N LEU A 96 13.41 6.32 -12.89
CA LEU A 96 12.20 7.13 -12.70
C LEU A 96 12.01 7.53 -11.22
N SER A 97 12.21 6.57 -10.32
CA SER A 97 12.12 6.80 -8.89
C SER A 97 13.17 7.80 -8.40
N GLN A 98 14.36 7.81 -8.99
CA GLN A 98 15.44 8.73 -8.66
C GLN A 98 15.11 10.15 -9.11
N GLN A 99 14.48 10.31 -10.28
CA GLN A 99 13.99 11.61 -10.73
C GLN A 99 12.95 12.18 -9.76
N HIS A 100 11.93 11.38 -9.41
CA HIS A 100 10.90 11.80 -8.45
C HIS A 100 11.49 12.11 -7.06
N LEU A 101 12.46 11.31 -6.61
CA LEU A 101 13.21 11.59 -5.38
C LEU A 101 13.84 12.98 -5.43
N GLY A 102 14.54 13.32 -6.52
CA GLY A 102 15.18 14.62 -6.68
C GLY A 102 14.20 15.79 -6.63
N GLU A 103 13.07 15.69 -7.34
CA GLU A 103 12.04 16.73 -7.37
C GLU A 103 11.41 16.95 -5.98
N ILE A 104 11.05 15.87 -5.29
CA ILE A 104 10.47 15.94 -3.95
C ILE A 104 11.48 16.51 -2.95
N MET A 105 12.74 16.05 -3.01
CA MET A 105 13.81 16.54 -2.13
C MET A 105 14.09 18.02 -2.35
N LYS A 106 14.05 18.50 -3.60
CA LYS A 106 14.19 19.93 -3.91
C LYS A 106 13.10 20.75 -3.21
N LEU A 107 11.84 20.34 -3.30
CA LEU A 107 10.73 21.02 -2.60
C LEU A 107 10.89 20.93 -1.07
N ALA A 108 11.25 19.76 -0.55
CA ALA A 108 11.46 19.58 0.88
C ALA A 108 12.57 20.50 1.40
N ASN A 109 13.70 20.61 0.69
CA ASN A 109 14.81 21.47 1.07
C ASN A 109 14.43 22.96 1.03
N LEU A 110 13.62 23.40 0.06
CA LEU A 110 13.09 24.77 0.03
C LEU A 110 12.16 25.06 1.22
N ALA A 111 11.45 24.05 1.71
CA ALA A 111 10.60 24.17 2.89
C ALA A 111 11.38 24.16 4.21
N GLN A 112 12.67 23.83 4.20
CA GLN A 112 13.46 23.73 5.42
C GLN A 112 13.71 25.11 6.03
N LEU A 113 13.38 25.26 7.32
CA LEU A 113 13.66 26.50 8.07
C LEU A 113 15.17 26.65 8.31
N PRO A 114 15.74 27.88 8.18
CA PRO A 114 17.13 28.13 8.50
C PRO A 114 17.43 27.79 9.97
N ARG A 115 18.61 27.20 10.23
CA ARG A 115 19.07 26.94 11.60
C ARG A 115 19.85 28.15 12.12
N GLY A 116 19.58 28.56 13.36
CA GLY A 116 20.38 29.59 14.04
C GLY A 116 20.08 31.05 13.64
N THR A 117 19.03 31.29 12.85
CA THR A 117 18.53 32.64 12.57
C THR A 117 17.50 33.05 13.63
N PRO A 118 17.17 34.35 13.75
CA PRO A 118 16.02 34.80 14.53
C PRO A 118 14.75 34.03 14.17
N ALA A 119 13.79 33.96 15.10
CA ALA A 119 12.53 33.26 14.89
C ALA A 119 11.92 33.66 13.53
N PRO A 120 11.58 32.69 12.67
CA PRO A 120 11.09 32.99 11.33
C PRO A 120 9.82 33.82 11.41
N GLU A 121 9.70 34.82 10.53
CA GLU A 121 8.50 35.63 10.46
C GLU A 121 7.29 34.74 10.10
N ILE A 122 6.11 35.07 10.62
CA ILE A 122 4.87 34.31 10.38
C ILE A 122 4.62 34.10 8.88
N HIS A 123 4.95 35.10 8.06
CA HIS A 123 4.81 35.02 6.60
C HIS A 123 5.71 33.93 6.00
N GLU A 124 7.01 33.96 6.32
CA GLU A 124 7.99 32.98 5.86
C GLU A 124 7.61 31.56 6.30
N LEU A 125 7.15 31.41 7.55
CA LEU A 125 6.73 30.11 8.09
C LEU A 125 5.52 29.54 7.33
N ARG A 126 4.57 30.40 6.93
CA ARG A 126 3.44 29.99 6.09
C ARG A 126 3.86 29.60 4.68
N GLU A 127 4.70 30.40 4.02
CA GLU A 127 5.17 30.11 2.67
C GLU A 127 5.94 28.80 2.61
N ARG A 128 6.90 28.60 3.53
CA ARG A 128 7.66 27.35 3.63
C ARG A 128 6.75 26.18 4.02
N GLY A 129 5.73 26.42 4.85
CA GLY A 129 4.72 25.42 5.20
C GLY A 129 3.90 24.96 3.98
N GLN A 130 3.57 25.89 3.08
CA GLN A 130 2.93 25.57 1.80
C GLN A 130 3.87 24.77 0.88
N THR A 131 5.15 25.11 0.83
CA THR A 131 6.15 24.31 0.09
C THR A 131 6.29 22.90 0.66
N LEU A 132 6.27 22.74 1.99
CA LEU A 132 6.30 21.44 2.65
C LEU A 132 5.08 20.59 2.27
N LYS A 133 3.89 21.21 2.23
CA LYS A 133 2.66 20.56 1.77
C LYS A 133 2.80 20.09 0.33
N ASN A 134 3.31 20.95 -0.57
CA ASN A 134 3.53 20.59 -1.97
C ASN A 134 4.48 19.39 -2.12
N ALA A 135 5.54 19.31 -1.32
CA ALA A 135 6.43 18.14 -1.28
C ALA A 135 5.68 16.86 -0.85
N GLY A 136 4.82 16.96 0.17
CA GLY A 136 3.98 15.84 0.63
C GLY A 136 2.96 15.37 -0.43
N ASP A 137 2.30 16.31 -1.11
CA ASP A 137 1.35 16.02 -2.18
C ASP A 137 2.06 15.35 -3.36
N MET A 138 3.26 15.82 -3.70
CA MET A 138 4.09 15.24 -4.77
C MET A 138 4.54 13.80 -4.43
N LEU A 139 4.97 13.54 -3.19
CA LEU A 139 5.22 12.18 -2.72
C LEU A 139 3.97 11.31 -2.82
N GLY A 140 2.80 11.83 -2.42
CA GLY A 140 1.53 11.13 -2.51
C GLY A 140 1.17 10.70 -3.94
N ARG A 141 1.44 11.55 -4.93
CA ARG A 141 1.20 11.28 -6.36
C ARG A 141 2.17 10.25 -6.93
N PHE A 142 3.47 10.38 -6.64
CA PHE A 142 4.49 9.54 -7.27
C PHE A 142 4.87 8.28 -6.49
N LYS A 143 4.35 8.08 -5.28
CA LYS A 143 4.70 6.92 -4.44
C LYS A 143 4.52 5.56 -5.13
N HIS A 144 3.65 5.43 -6.12
CA HIS A 144 3.45 4.15 -6.83
C HIS A 144 4.56 3.87 -7.86
N ALA A 145 5.19 4.92 -8.39
CA ALA A 145 6.30 4.85 -9.36
C ALA A 145 7.69 4.97 -8.69
N MET A 146 7.75 4.80 -7.37
CA MET A 146 9.00 4.89 -6.61
C MET A 146 9.39 3.53 -6.02
N ILE A 147 10.69 3.31 -5.83
CA ILE A 147 11.19 2.19 -5.04
C ILE A 147 11.10 2.50 -3.54
N ALA A 148 11.02 1.46 -2.70
CA ALA A 148 10.79 1.61 -1.27
C ALA A 148 11.83 2.50 -0.57
N LYS A 149 13.12 2.36 -0.92
CA LYS A 149 14.23 3.18 -0.40
C LYS A 149 13.98 4.67 -0.62
N HIS A 150 13.58 5.07 -1.82
CA HIS A 150 13.36 6.48 -2.18
C HIS A 150 12.10 7.04 -1.52
N LYS A 151 11.01 6.26 -1.44
CA LYS A 151 9.79 6.65 -0.69
C LYS A 151 10.12 6.96 0.76
N LYS A 152 10.89 6.07 1.39
CA LYS A 152 11.30 6.21 2.79
C LYS A 152 12.15 7.48 2.97
N ALA A 153 13.15 7.70 2.11
CA ALA A 153 13.98 8.90 2.17
C ALA A 153 13.14 10.19 2.08
N CYS A 154 12.22 10.29 1.13
CA CYS A 154 11.33 11.45 1.01
C CYS A 154 10.44 11.61 2.26
N PHE A 155 9.83 10.53 2.71
CA PHE A 155 8.94 10.55 3.88
C PHE A 155 9.69 11.03 5.13
N ASP A 156 10.84 10.42 5.43
CA ASP A 156 11.66 10.76 6.59
C ASP A 156 12.07 12.24 6.55
N LYS A 157 12.51 12.75 5.38
CA LYS A 157 12.90 14.15 5.22
C LYS A 157 11.73 15.12 5.45
N ILE A 158 10.56 14.81 4.88
CA ILE A 158 9.34 15.61 5.08
C ILE A 158 8.92 15.61 6.55
N GLN A 159 9.02 14.48 7.24
CA GLN A 159 8.72 14.39 8.67
C GLN A 159 9.72 15.18 9.53
N GLU A 160 11.02 15.13 9.19
CA GLU A 160 12.05 15.94 9.86
C GLU A 160 11.70 17.44 9.79
N ILE A 161 11.41 17.94 8.59
CA ILE A 161 11.07 19.36 8.39
C ILE A 161 9.73 19.71 9.07
N ARG A 162 8.76 18.81 9.04
CA ARG A 162 7.48 19.03 9.73
C ARG A 162 7.67 19.24 11.23
N LYS A 163 8.59 18.50 11.87
CA LYS A 163 8.90 18.68 13.29
C LYS A 163 9.46 20.08 13.58
N THR A 164 10.35 20.59 12.73
CA THR A 164 10.91 21.94 12.92
C THR A 164 9.87 23.03 12.69
N HIS A 165 8.97 22.85 11.71
CA HIS A 165 7.82 23.74 11.50
C HIS A 165 6.89 23.78 12.70
N ASN A 166 6.53 22.62 13.24
CA ASN A 166 5.65 22.54 14.41
C ASN A 166 6.29 23.26 15.61
N ALA A 167 7.57 22.99 15.90
CA ALA A 167 8.28 23.66 16.99
C ALA A 167 8.35 25.19 16.81
N ALA A 168 8.51 25.68 15.57
CA ALA A 168 8.49 27.12 15.28
C ALA A 168 7.09 27.72 15.51
N TRP A 169 6.02 27.05 15.07
CA TRP A 169 4.65 27.47 15.36
C TRP A 169 4.35 27.50 16.86
N ASP A 170 4.77 26.47 17.60
CA ASP A 170 4.58 26.39 19.05
C ASP A 170 5.29 27.55 19.76
N SER A 171 6.49 27.92 19.32
CA SER A 171 7.24 29.06 19.86
C SER A 171 6.54 30.40 19.61
N ILE A 172 5.95 30.60 18.43
CA ILE A 172 5.18 31.81 18.09
C ILE A 172 3.90 31.89 18.94
N ASN A 173 3.19 30.76 19.09
CA ASN A 173 1.96 30.67 19.87
C ASN A 173 2.21 30.85 21.38
N ALA A 174 3.39 30.48 21.89
CA ALA A 174 3.76 30.68 23.29
C ALA A 174 3.98 32.17 23.64
N VAL A 175 4.50 32.98 22.71
CA VAL A 175 4.79 34.41 22.94
C VAL A 175 3.57 35.30 22.73
N LYS A 176 2.63 34.88 21.88
CA LYS A 176 1.35 35.56 21.67
C LYS A 176 0.21 34.56 21.90
N PRO A 177 -0.52 34.59 23.04
CA PRO A 177 -1.85 34.03 23.05
C PRO A 177 -2.60 34.73 21.91
N MET A 178 -2.97 33.96 20.90
CA MET A 178 -3.57 34.42 19.64
C MET A 178 -4.53 35.57 19.93
N GLN A 179 -4.14 36.81 19.58
CA GLN A 179 -5.11 37.89 19.44
C GLN A 179 -6.15 37.38 18.44
N GLN A 180 -7.40 37.31 18.88
CA GLN A 180 -8.57 36.73 18.23
C GLN A 180 -9.01 37.50 16.96
N THR A 181 -8.09 38.12 16.24
CA THR A 181 -8.36 38.86 15.01
C THR A 181 -8.32 37.89 13.84
N GLY A 182 -9.36 37.05 13.74
CA GLY A 182 -9.55 36.06 12.67
C GLY A 182 -10.43 34.87 13.05
N THR A 183 -10.88 34.81 14.29
CA THR A 183 -11.58 33.65 14.89
C THR A 183 -12.95 33.41 14.25
N LYS A 184 -13.74 34.45 13.95
CA LYS A 184 -15.10 34.29 13.40
C LYS A 184 -15.15 33.62 12.02
N PHE A 185 -14.26 34.00 11.10
CA PHE A 185 -14.24 33.39 9.75
C PHE A 185 -13.74 31.94 9.81
N ARG A 186 -12.73 31.67 10.65
CA ARG A 186 -12.19 30.31 10.82
C ARG A 186 -13.15 29.40 11.56
N ALA A 187 -13.79 29.87 12.64
CA ALA A 187 -14.81 29.13 13.36
C ALA A 187 -16.01 28.82 12.44
N LYS A 188 -16.50 29.78 11.66
CA LYS A 188 -17.59 29.54 10.70
C LYS A 188 -17.21 28.52 9.61
N LYS A 189 -16.01 28.62 9.05
CA LYS A 189 -15.52 27.67 8.03
C LYS A 189 -15.25 26.27 8.60
N ASN A 190 -14.74 26.18 9.84
CA ASN A 190 -14.55 24.92 10.53
C ASN A 190 -15.89 24.27 10.89
N LEU A 191 -16.85 25.07 11.37
CA LEU A 191 -18.21 24.64 11.69
C LEU A 191 -18.89 24.04 10.46
N GLU A 192 -18.87 24.75 9.32
CA GLU A 192 -19.43 24.25 8.05
C GLU A 192 -18.75 22.95 7.59
N ALA A 193 -17.41 22.89 7.66
CA ALA A 193 -16.68 21.67 7.31
C ALA A 193 -16.96 20.50 8.26
N ASN A 194 -17.15 20.77 9.55
CA ASN A 194 -17.48 19.77 10.55
C ASN A 194 -18.91 19.26 10.38
N TYR A 195 -19.88 20.13 10.06
CA TYR A 195 -21.25 19.74 9.71
C TYR A 195 -21.30 18.85 8.47
N GLU A 196 -20.54 19.19 7.41
CA GLU A 196 -20.46 18.37 6.21
C GLU A 196 -19.83 16.99 6.49
N ARG A 197 -18.78 16.93 7.33
CA ARG A 197 -18.19 15.67 7.78
C ARG A 197 -19.18 14.85 8.60
N TYR A 198 -19.92 15.49 9.50
CA TYR A 198 -20.96 14.86 10.31
C TYR A 198 -22.05 14.25 9.43
N LYS A 199 -22.57 15.00 8.46
CA LYS A 199 -23.59 14.54 7.51
C LYS A 199 -23.12 13.33 6.71
N LYS A 200 -21.89 13.35 6.21
CA LYS A 200 -21.30 12.21 5.47
C LYS A 200 -21.11 10.99 6.36
N ALA A 201 -20.63 11.18 7.59
CA ALA A 201 -20.45 10.09 8.54
C ALA A 201 -21.81 9.47 8.96
N ALA A 202 -22.83 10.29 9.18
CA ALA A 202 -24.19 9.84 9.50
C ALA A 202 -24.81 9.03 8.35
N SER A 203 -24.69 9.50 7.11
CA SER A 203 -25.15 8.76 5.93
C SER A 203 -24.38 7.44 5.73
N ALA A 204 -23.07 7.44 5.96
CA ALA A 204 -22.29 6.21 5.92
C ALA A 204 -22.74 5.22 7.01
N LEU A 205 -22.98 5.70 8.24
CA LEU A 205 -23.47 4.89 9.35
C LEU A 205 -24.80 4.20 9.02
N GLU A 206 -25.74 4.93 8.42
CA GLU A 206 -27.02 4.39 7.98
C GLU A 206 -26.84 3.25 6.97
N ASN A 207 -26.01 3.45 5.95
CA ASN A 207 -25.71 2.41 4.95
C ASN A 207 -25.10 1.15 5.59
N PHE A 208 -24.17 1.31 6.54
CA PHE A 208 -23.59 0.18 7.25
C PHE A 208 -24.60 -0.52 8.16
N LYS A 209 -25.53 0.21 8.80
CA LYS A 209 -26.63 -0.39 9.58
C LYS A 209 -27.56 -1.22 8.71
N ILE A 210 -27.94 -0.72 7.53
CA ILE A 210 -28.72 -1.46 6.53
C ILE A 210 -27.97 -2.74 6.10
N GLY A 211 -26.68 -2.62 5.76
CA GLY A 211 -25.84 -3.77 5.38
C GLY A 211 -25.73 -4.83 6.47
N ARG A 212 -25.56 -4.41 7.73
CA ARG A 212 -25.56 -5.29 8.91
C ARG A 212 -26.88 -6.05 9.02
N ASP A 213 -28.01 -5.36 8.84
CA ASP A 213 -29.33 -5.97 8.98
C ASP A 213 -29.61 -6.97 7.84
N HIS A 214 -29.14 -6.68 6.62
CA HIS A 214 -29.13 -7.67 5.53
C HIS A 214 -28.30 -8.92 5.85
N LEU A 215 -27.09 -8.75 6.41
CA LEU A 215 -26.25 -9.88 6.81
C LEU A 215 -26.91 -10.72 7.92
N ARG A 216 -27.56 -10.07 8.89
CA ARG A 216 -28.34 -10.77 9.93
C ARG A 216 -29.50 -11.55 9.35
N ASN A 217 -30.28 -10.95 8.44
CA ASN A 217 -31.39 -11.62 7.76
C ASN A 217 -30.91 -12.79 6.88
N PHE A 218 -29.77 -12.64 6.21
CA PHE A 218 -29.14 -13.72 5.45
C PHE A 218 -28.74 -14.88 6.37
N LEU A 219 -28.13 -14.60 7.52
CA LEU A 219 -27.73 -15.64 8.48
C LEU A 219 -28.92 -16.40 9.08
N ILE A 220 -30.11 -15.80 9.15
CA ILE A 220 -31.33 -16.48 9.61
C ILE A 220 -31.82 -17.51 8.58
N SER A 221 -31.66 -17.24 7.29
CA SER A 221 -32.19 -18.08 6.20
C SER A 221 -31.16 -18.97 5.51
N CYS A 222 -29.87 -18.81 5.80
CA CYS A 222 -28.80 -19.57 5.15
C CYS A 222 -28.57 -20.94 5.83
N ASN A 223 -28.75 -22.03 5.06
CA ASN A 223 -28.49 -23.40 5.52
C ASN A 223 -27.09 -23.93 5.13
N ASP A 224 -26.31 -23.14 4.39
CA ASP A 224 -24.97 -23.51 3.91
C ASP A 224 -23.92 -23.14 4.97
N PRO A 225 -23.19 -24.11 5.56
CA PRO A 225 -22.24 -23.85 6.63
C PRO A 225 -21.06 -22.95 6.22
N GLU A 226 -20.58 -23.06 4.99
CA GLU A 226 -19.43 -22.29 4.51
C GLU A 226 -19.82 -20.83 4.27
N LYS A 227 -20.99 -20.60 3.65
CA LYS A 227 -21.54 -19.25 3.47
C LYS A 227 -21.92 -18.61 4.80
N THR A 228 -22.43 -19.39 5.74
CA THR A 228 -22.73 -18.93 7.11
C THR A 228 -21.47 -18.47 7.83
N ALA A 229 -20.37 -19.23 7.75
CA ALA A 229 -19.10 -18.86 8.35
C ALA A 229 -18.55 -17.55 7.77
N LYS A 230 -18.58 -17.39 6.44
CA LYS A 230 -18.15 -16.15 5.76
C LYS A 230 -19.02 -14.95 6.14
N ALA A 231 -20.34 -15.11 6.16
CA ALA A 231 -21.27 -14.05 6.53
C ALA A 231 -21.12 -13.61 8.00
N LYS A 232 -20.80 -14.53 8.92
CA LYS A 232 -20.49 -14.18 10.33
C LYS A 232 -19.25 -13.30 10.45
N ILE A 233 -18.19 -13.59 9.69
CA ILE A 233 -16.97 -12.77 9.66
C ILE A 233 -17.30 -11.37 9.14
N GLN A 234 -17.99 -11.29 8.01
CA GLN A 234 -18.40 -10.00 7.42
C GLN A 234 -19.30 -9.18 8.36
N LEU A 235 -20.19 -9.84 9.10
CA LEU A 235 -21.03 -9.18 10.09
C LEU A 235 -20.20 -8.56 11.21
N ALA A 236 -19.24 -9.31 11.77
CA ALA A 236 -18.36 -8.81 12.82
C ALA A 236 -17.51 -7.60 12.35
N GLU A 237 -16.97 -7.67 11.14
CA GLU A 237 -16.22 -6.55 10.53
C GLU A 237 -17.12 -5.32 10.33
N THR A 238 -18.35 -5.53 9.85
CA THR A 238 -19.34 -4.46 9.66
C THR A 238 -19.71 -3.81 10.99
N GLU A 239 -19.94 -4.59 12.05
CA GLU A 239 -20.27 -4.09 13.38
C GLU A 239 -19.11 -3.32 14.03
N ALA A 240 -17.87 -3.78 13.84
CA ALA A 240 -16.69 -3.03 14.26
C ALA A 240 -16.60 -1.68 13.54
N ARG A 241 -16.85 -1.67 12.23
CA ARG A 241 -16.83 -0.44 11.43
C ARG A 241 -17.93 0.55 11.84
N ILE A 242 -19.11 0.05 12.18
CA ILE A 242 -20.21 0.86 12.74
C ILE A 242 -19.75 1.57 14.02
N LYS A 243 -19.13 0.85 14.96
CA LYS A 243 -18.64 1.44 16.22
C LYS A 243 -17.62 2.55 15.99
N ASP A 244 -16.68 2.34 15.06
CA ASP A 244 -15.69 3.36 14.71
C ASP A 244 -16.34 4.62 14.14
N ILE A 245 -17.35 4.46 13.29
CA ILE A 245 -18.10 5.59 12.70
C ILE A 245 -18.91 6.33 13.77
N GLU A 246 -19.58 5.60 14.67
CA GLU A 246 -20.34 6.19 15.78
C GLU A 246 -19.45 7.02 16.71
N GLU A 247 -18.27 6.52 17.06
CA GLU A 247 -17.29 7.26 17.86
C GLU A 247 -16.76 8.49 17.10
N GLY A 248 -16.56 8.37 15.79
CA GLY A 248 -16.21 9.50 14.92
C GLY A 248 -17.29 10.59 14.92
N ILE A 249 -18.55 10.21 14.79
CA ILE A 249 -19.72 11.11 14.85
C ILE A 249 -19.78 11.80 16.21
N ARG A 250 -19.58 11.06 17.32
CA ARG A 250 -19.56 11.61 18.68
C ARG A 250 -18.50 12.69 18.85
N LYS A 251 -17.28 12.44 18.36
CA LYS A 251 -16.19 13.43 18.37
C LYS A 251 -16.51 14.67 17.54
N LEU A 252 -17.06 14.47 16.33
CA LEU A 252 -17.49 15.58 15.46
C LEU A 252 -18.58 16.41 16.14
N GLY A 253 -19.56 15.78 16.80
CA GLY A 253 -20.60 16.47 17.55
C GLY A 253 -20.03 17.33 18.67
N LYS A 254 -19.03 16.82 19.41
CA LYS A 254 -18.33 17.62 20.42
C LYS A 254 -17.63 18.84 19.81
N TRP A 255 -16.90 18.68 18.72
CA TRP A 255 -16.22 19.79 18.05
C TRP A 255 -17.20 20.84 17.50
N ILE A 256 -18.34 20.41 16.95
CA ILE A 256 -19.40 21.32 16.51
C ILE A 256 -19.94 22.11 17.71
N ALA A 257 -20.25 21.45 18.83
CA ALA A 257 -20.76 22.11 20.02
C ALA A 257 -19.74 23.12 20.61
N ASP A 258 -18.47 22.73 20.68
CA ASP A 258 -17.38 23.62 21.12
C ASP A 258 -17.26 24.83 20.18
N ASP A 259 -17.29 24.63 18.86
CA ASP A 259 -17.24 25.70 17.84
C ASP A 259 -18.47 26.62 17.93
N GLU A 260 -19.67 26.09 18.19
CA GLU A 260 -20.91 26.88 18.37
C GLU A 260 -20.90 27.68 19.66
N GLN A 261 -20.41 27.11 20.75
CA GLN A 261 -20.28 27.80 22.04
C GLN A 261 -19.29 28.96 21.93
N ASN A 262 -18.14 28.72 21.30
CA ASN A 262 -17.16 29.76 21.00
C ASN A 262 -17.72 30.90 20.12
N LEU A 263 -18.72 30.62 19.28
CA LEU A 263 -19.42 31.64 18.49
C LEU A 263 -20.52 32.38 19.28
N LYS A 264 -21.03 31.81 20.38
CA LYS A 264 -22.08 32.41 21.24
C LYS A 264 -21.53 33.23 22.40
N GLU A 265 -20.33 32.91 22.90
CA GLU A 265 -19.70 33.57 24.06
C GLU A 265 -18.96 34.88 23.73
N GLN A 266 -19.13 35.44 22.51
CA GLN A 266 -18.50 36.69 22.02
C GLN A 266 -19.42 37.54 21.14
#